data_AF-A0A485LB63-F1
#
_entry.id   AF-A0A485LB63-F1
#
_cell.length_a   1.000
_cell.length_b   1.000
_cell.length_c   1.000
_cell.angle_alpha   90.00
_cell.angle_beta   90.00
_cell.angle_gamma   90.00
#
_symmetry.space_group_name_H-M   'P 1'
#
loop_
_entity.id
_entity.type
_entity.pdbx_description
1 polymer ?
#
loop_
_entity_poly.entity_id
_entity_poly.type
_entity_poly.pdbx_seq_one_letter_code
_entity_poly.pdbx_strand_id
1 'polypeptide(L)'
;MASSLRSKVLFVLGGPGSGKGTQCAKIVAKFGFVHLSAGDLLREERASGSPNGEMIDRMIREGAIVPVKVTLDLIRKAMIASGRDLFLIDGFPRNFDNLQGWEAEMADVDVAGVLFYDCPEEEMERRLLERGKTSGRTDDNIEAIRKRFKTYLESTMPIIEHFATQNKVFRLSAIPPPDEVFQETEKVIEPIVKQHLVDITQSLLDSVFQSDWATYQDLCDESISAIEPQSMGHVVEGLKFHEFYFQNQSIGGLGVSKICKANVVDPHVKLLGDTAVVSFANVIQSATQESVMYMETRVWHRQNGKWKNVHFHRSSK
;
A
#
# COMPACT_ATOMS: atom_id res chain seq x y z
N MET A 1 -10.98 -19.65 -4.78
CA MET A 1 -9.63 -19.24 -5.20
C MET A 1 -8.95 -18.67 -3.97
N ALA A 2 -7.72 -19.06 -3.68
CA ALA A 2 -6.94 -18.46 -2.60
C ALA A 2 -6.88 -16.95 -2.85
N SER A 3 -7.31 -16.16 -1.88
CA SER A 3 -7.22 -14.71 -1.94
C SER A 3 -5.75 -14.34 -1.75
N SER A 4 -4.99 -14.21 -2.84
CA SER A 4 -3.67 -13.57 -2.77
C SER A 4 -3.85 -12.17 -2.17
N LEU A 5 -3.06 -11.83 -1.16
CA LEU A 5 -3.06 -10.50 -0.56
C LEU A 5 -2.97 -9.44 -1.66
N ARG A 6 -3.95 -8.54 -1.71
CA ARG A 6 -3.98 -7.46 -2.69
C ARG A 6 -3.07 -6.33 -2.22
N SER A 7 -2.29 -5.77 -3.14
CA SER A 7 -1.56 -4.53 -2.86
C SER A 7 -2.54 -3.41 -2.50
N LYS A 8 -2.17 -2.57 -1.53
CA LYS A 8 -2.97 -1.46 -1.04
C LYS A 8 -2.45 -0.14 -1.59
N VAL A 9 -3.33 0.62 -2.21
CA VAL A 9 -3.04 1.90 -2.88
C VAL A 9 -3.77 3.04 -2.18
N LEU A 10 -3.06 4.15 -2.02
CA LEU A 10 -3.64 5.47 -1.82
C LEU A 10 -3.34 6.34 -3.03
N PHE A 11 -4.36 6.95 -3.60
CA PHE A 11 -4.15 8.04 -4.56
C PHE A 11 -3.75 9.29 -3.80
N VAL A 12 -2.75 10.02 -4.31
CA VAL A 12 -2.32 11.29 -3.73
C VAL A 12 -2.66 12.41 -4.70
N LEU A 13 -3.70 13.17 -4.35
CA LEU A 13 -4.28 14.22 -5.18
C LEU A 13 -4.20 15.59 -4.50
N GLY A 14 -4.34 16.62 -5.32
CA GLY A 14 -4.24 18.02 -4.93
C GLY A 14 -3.62 18.87 -6.02
N GLY A 15 -3.84 20.18 -5.96
CA GLY A 15 -3.39 21.09 -7.01
C GLY A 15 -1.87 21.13 -7.19
N PRO A 16 -1.38 21.70 -8.31
CA PRO A 16 0.06 21.86 -8.52
C PRO A 16 0.63 22.75 -7.42
N GLY A 17 1.75 22.35 -6.79
CA GLY A 17 2.34 23.12 -5.68
C GLY A 17 1.77 22.83 -4.28
N SER A 18 0.75 21.96 -4.15
CA SER A 18 0.15 21.62 -2.85
C SER A 18 1.05 20.82 -1.89
N GLY A 19 2.24 20.39 -2.32
CA GLY A 19 3.19 19.68 -1.45
C GLY A 19 3.06 18.14 -1.41
N LYS A 20 2.29 17.53 -2.32
CA LYS A 20 2.12 16.06 -2.43
C LYS A 20 3.43 15.28 -2.31
N GLY A 21 4.41 15.55 -3.19
CA GLY A 21 5.69 14.84 -3.20
C GLY A 21 6.46 14.94 -1.88
N THR A 22 6.41 16.09 -1.21
CA THR A 22 7.02 16.28 0.11
C THR A 22 6.39 15.36 1.16
N GLN A 23 5.05 15.25 1.14
CA GLN A 23 4.33 14.38 2.07
C GLN A 23 4.53 12.90 1.72
N CYS A 24 4.51 12.54 0.43
CA CYS A 24 4.85 11.19 -0.03
C CYS A 24 6.22 10.74 0.49
N ALA A 25 7.25 11.58 0.40
CA ALA A 25 8.59 11.26 0.89
C ALA A 25 8.61 10.96 2.40
N LYS A 26 7.83 11.71 3.21
CA LYS A 26 7.70 11.47 4.64
C LYS A 26 6.95 10.16 4.94
N ILE A 27 5.87 9.87 4.19
CA ILE A 27 5.13 8.61 4.31
C ILE A 27 6.04 7.42 3.95
N VAL A 28 6.82 7.52 2.87
CA VAL A 28 7.79 6.49 2.48
C VAL A 28 8.79 6.24 3.60
N ALA A 29 9.38 7.32 4.16
CA ALA A 29 10.39 7.20 5.20
C ALA A 29 9.85 6.56 6.50
N LYS A 30 8.64 6.94 6.95
CA LYS A 30 8.07 6.42 8.21
C LYS A 30 7.34 5.09 8.04
N PHE A 31 6.58 4.92 6.96
CA PHE A 31 5.65 3.80 6.78
C PHE A 31 6.06 2.80 5.69
N GLY A 32 7.15 3.04 4.96
CA GLY A 32 7.73 2.07 4.04
C GLY A 32 6.95 1.89 2.72
N PHE A 33 6.01 2.79 2.43
CA PHE A 33 5.29 2.82 1.15
C PHE A 33 6.26 2.99 -0.02
N VAL A 34 5.82 2.61 -1.22
CA VAL A 34 6.44 2.99 -2.48
C VAL A 34 5.72 4.20 -3.04
N HIS A 35 6.45 5.27 -3.34
CA HIS A 35 5.91 6.44 -4.03
C HIS A 35 6.09 6.28 -5.53
N LEU A 36 4.98 6.24 -6.26
CA LEU A 36 4.95 6.20 -7.72
C LEU A 36 4.25 7.47 -8.23
N SER A 37 5.04 8.40 -8.77
CA SER A 37 4.52 9.61 -9.43
C SER A 37 4.25 9.32 -10.90
N ALA A 38 2.99 9.38 -11.32
CA ALA A 38 2.63 9.15 -12.72
C ALA A 38 3.37 10.11 -13.67
N GLY A 39 3.61 11.35 -13.22
CA GLY A 39 4.36 12.33 -13.98
C GLY A 39 5.86 11.99 -14.11
N ASP A 40 6.47 11.41 -13.07
CA ASP A 40 7.89 11.00 -13.13
C ASP A 40 8.04 9.74 -13.99
N LEU A 41 7.17 8.74 -13.84
CA LEU A 41 7.16 7.54 -14.68
C LEU A 41 7.06 7.87 -16.18
N LEU A 42 6.20 8.82 -16.54
CA LEU A 42 6.07 9.28 -17.94
C LEU A 42 7.35 10.01 -18.42
N ARG A 43 8.00 10.81 -17.57
CA ARG A 43 9.27 11.48 -17.92
C ARG A 43 10.41 10.50 -18.10
N GLU A 44 10.50 9.48 -17.26
CA GLU A 44 11.48 8.41 -17.35
C GLU A 44 11.26 7.59 -18.62
N GLU A 45 10.02 7.20 -18.91
CA GLU A 45 9.65 6.48 -20.13
C GLU A 45 10.04 7.28 -21.38
N ARG A 46 9.78 8.60 -21.38
CA ARG A 46 10.24 9.50 -22.45
C ARG A 46 11.76 9.48 -22.61
N ALA A 47 12.52 9.54 -21.52
CA ALA A 47 13.98 9.59 -21.55
C ALA A 47 14.61 8.23 -21.94
N SER A 48 13.88 7.13 -21.80
CA SER A 48 14.35 5.77 -22.08
C SER A 48 14.51 5.44 -23.57
N GLY A 49 14.01 6.29 -24.48
CA GLY A 49 13.99 6.03 -25.93
C GLY A 49 12.94 4.99 -26.34
N SER A 50 11.90 4.77 -25.53
CA SER A 50 10.84 3.81 -25.85
C SER A 50 9.99 4.25 -27.05
N PRO A 51 9.24 3.32 -27.69
CA PRO A 51 8.32 3.65 -28.77
C PRO A 51 7.27 4.70 -28.38
N ASN A 52 6.95 4.82 -27.09
CA ASN A 52 6.01 5.80 -26.57
C ASN A 52 6.65 7.17 -26.32
N GLY A 53 7.98 7.28 -26.34
CA GLY A 53 8.70 8.46 -25.87
C GLY A 53 8.36 9.75 -26.62
N GLU A 54 8.26 9.70 -27.94
CA GLU A 54 7.88 10.86 -28.76
C GLU A 54 6.42 11.30 -28.50
N MET A 55 5.51 10.33 -28.37
CA MET A 55 4.09 10.60 -28.05
C MET A 55 3.98 11.27 -26.67
N ILE A 56 4.69 10.74 -25.68
CA ILE A 56 4.70 11.26 -24.30
C ILE A 56 5.28 12.69 -24.28
N ASP A 57 6.38 12.95 -24.99
CA ASP A 57 6.98 14.30 -25.06
C ASP A 57 5.99 15.33 -25.60
N ARG A 58 5.34 15.02 -26.74
CA ARG A 58 4.33 15.92 -27.34
C ARG A 58 3.20 16.24 -26.36
N MET A 59 2.63 15.22 -25.73
CA MET A 59 1.50 15.39 -24.82
C MET A 59 1.87 16.15 -23.54
N ILE A 60 3.05 15.90 -22.96
CA ILE A 60 3.53 16.63 -21.77
C ILE A 60 3.71 18.12 -22.10
N ARG A 61 4.34 18.46 -23.22
CA ARG A 61 4.53 19.87 -23.63
C ARG A 61 3.21 20.59 -23.87
N GLU A 62 2.25 19.90 -24.46
CA GLU A 62 0.92 20.45 -24.74
C GLU A 62 0.02 20.45 -23.50
N GLY A 63 0.43 19.87 -22.38
CA GLY A 63 -0.42 19.70 -21.20
C GLY A 63 -1.64 18.80 -21.46
N ALA A 64 -1.55 17.92 -22.46
CA ALA A 64 -2.55 16.93 -22.80
C ALA A 64 -2.38 15.67 -21.92
N ILE A 65 -3.44 14.87 -21.82
CA ILE A 65 -3.43 13.65 -21.00
C ILE A 65 -2.96 12.47 -21.88
N VAL A 66 -1.91 11.79 -21.43
CA VAL A 66 -1.39 10.56 -22.06
C VAL A 66 -2.45 9.46 -22.01
N PRO A 67 -2.61 8.63 -23.07
CA PRO A 67 -3.53 7.50 -23.04
C PRO A 67 -3.42 6.70 -21.75
N VAL A 68 -4.56 6.46 -21.11
CA VAL A 68 -4.62 5.87 -19.76
C VAL A 68 -3.82 4.57 -19.66
N LYS A 69 -3.94 3.71 -20.67
CA LYS A 69 -3.27 2.41 -20.72
C LYS A 69 -1.75 2.51 -20.58
N VAL A 70 -1.11 3.48 -21.24
CA VAL A 70 0.34 3.67 -21.12
C VAL A 70 0.73 4.04 -19.68
N THR A 71 -0.06 4.89 -19.03
CA THR A 71 0.21 5.29 -17.64
C THR A 71 -0.02 4.11 -16.68
N LEU A 72 -1.07 3.31 -16.89
CA LEU A 72 -1.37 2.13 -16.09
C LEU A 72 -0.32 1.04 -16.24
N ASP A 73 0.15 0.77 -17.47
CA ASP A 73 1.22 -0.20 -17.74
C ASP A 73 2.51 0.18 -16.99
N LEU A 74 2.88 1.47 -16.99
CA LEU A 74 4.04 1.97 -16.25
C LEU A 74 3.86 1.82 -14.74
N ILE A 75 2.68 2.16 -14.20
CA ILE A 75 2.39 1.98 -12.78
C ILE A 75 2.45 0.50 -12.40
N ARG A 76 1.80 -0.40 -13.17
CA ARG A 76 1.81 -1.84 -12.90
C ARG A 76 3.21 -2.41 -12.92
N LYS A 77 4.02 -2.06 -13.93
CA LYS A 77 5.42 -2.48 -14.03
C LYS A 77 6.22 -2.03 -12.81
N ALA A 78 6.05 -0.79 -12.37
CA ALA A 78 6.75 -0.26 -11.20
C ALA A 78 6.30 -0.93 -9.89
N MET A 79 4.99 -1.22 -9.74
CA MET A 79 4.47 -1.96 -8.59
C MET A 79 5.09 -3.36 -8.50
N ILE A 80 5.06 -4.12 -9.60
CA ILE A 80 5.65 -5.46 -9.68
C ILE A 80 7.15 -5.43 -9.38
N ALA A 81 7.88 -4.51 -10.01
CA ALA A 81 9.33 -4.37 -9.83
C ALA A 81 9.73 -4.03 -8.39
N SER A 82 8.89 -3.28 -7.67
CA SER A 82 9.14 -2.95 -6.26
C SER A 82 9.02 -4.17 -5.35
N GLY A 83 8.19 -5.15 -5.73
CA GLY A 83 7.79 -6.29 -4.93
C GLY A 83 7.03 -5.94 -3.65
N ARG A 84 6.73 -4.67 -3.35
CA ARG A 84 6.07 -4.25 -2.09
C ARG A 84 4.55 -4.25 -2.22
N ASP A 85 3.88 -4.04 -1.09
CA ASP A 85 2.42 -4.13 -1.01
C ASP A 85 1.71 -2.79 -0.77
N LEU A 86 2.44 -1.75 -0.34
CA LEU A 86 1.87 -0.45 0.02
C LEU A 86 2.35 0.63 -0.95
N PHE A 87 1.41 1.30 -1.62
CA PHE A 87 1.71 2.22 -2.71
C PHE A 87 1.00 3.57 -2.54
N LEU A 88 1.74 4.64 -2.87
CA LEU A 88 1.23 5.98 -3.07
C LEU A 88 1.28 6.28 -4.56
N ILE A 89 0.13 6.45 -5.19
CA ILE A 89 0.03 6.80 -6.61
C ILE A 89 -0.21 8.32 -6.69
N ASP A 90 0.84 9.08 -6.98
CA ASP A 90 0.84 10.54 -6.96
C ASP A 90 0.49 11.13 -8.33
N GLY A 91 -0.52 12.00 -8.33
CA GLY A 91 -0.94 12.74 -9.51
C GLY A 91 -1.67 11.88 -10.54
N PHE A 92 -2.29 10.77 -10.11
CA PHE A 92 -3.20 9.94 -10.88
C PHE A 92 -4.28 9.37 -9.91
N PRO A 93 -5.53 9.18 -10.36
CA PRO A 93 -6.11 9.58 -11.64
C PRO A 93 -6.34 11.10 -11.74
N ARG A 94 -6.24 11.67 -12.95
CA ARG A 94 -6.44 13.12 -13.19
C ARG A 94 -7.78 13.50 -13.81
N ASN A 95 -8.51 12.51 -14.33
CA ASN A 95 -9.82 12.65 -14.96
C ASN A 95 -10.59 11.31 -14.87
N PHE A 96 -11.83 11.27 -15.35
CA PHE A 96 -12.66 10.06 -15.29
C PHE A 96 -12.17 8.95 -16.21
N ASP A 97 -11.59 9.27 -17.36
CA ASP A 97 -10.99 8.26 -18.25
C ASP A 97 -9.85 7.50 -17.55
N ASN A 98 -9.04 8.21 -16.76
CA ASN A 98 -8.00 7.61 -15.92
C ASN A 98 -8.59 6.70 -14.85
N LEU A 99 -9.64 7.15 -14.17
CA LEU A 99 -10.30 6.38 -13.13
C LEU A 99 -10.96 5.12 -13.69
N GLN A 100 -11.72 5.23 -14.79
CA GLN A 100 -12.36 4.10 -15.45
C GLN A 100 -11.33 3.09 -15.98
N GLY A 101 -10.23 3.58 -16.56
CA GLY A 101 -9.14 2.70 -16.95
C GLY A 101 -8.52 1.96 -15.77
N TRP A 102 -8.33 2.64 -14.63
CA TRP A 102 -7.86 1.99 -13.40
C TRP A 102 -8.82 0.91 -12.92
N GLU A 103 -10.12 1.20 -12.85
CA GLU A 103 -11.14 0.22 -12.44
C GLU A 103 -11.18 -1.01 -13.36
N ALA A 104 -10.95 -0.82 -14.66
CA ALA A 104 -10.94 -1.91 -15.63
C ALA A 104 -9.65 -2.76 -15.58
N GLU A 105 -8.48 -2.12 -15.44
CA GLU A 105 -7.19 -2.79 -15.60
C GLU A 105 -6.47 -3.09 -14.27
N MET A 106 -6.90 -2.53 -13.13
CA MET A 106 -6.28 -2.67 -11.80
C MET A 106 -7.25 -3.22 -10.73
N ALA A 107 -8.23 -4.03 -11.13
CA ALA A 107 -9.25 -4.59 -10.23
C ALA A 107 -8.69 -5.53 -9.14
N ASP A 108 -7.47 -6.01 -9.30
CA ASP A 108 -6.70 -6.82 -8.35
C ASP A 108 -6.04 -6.00 -7.25
N VAL A 109 -6.07 -4.66 -7.33
CA VAL A 109 -5.46 -3.74 -6.36
C VAL A 109 -6.53 -3.14 -5.45
N ASP A 110 -6.25 -3.08 -4.14
CA ASP A 110 -7.14 -2.49 -3.15
C ASP A 110 -6.89 -0.98 -3.01
N VAL A 111 -7.84 -0.15 -3.44
CA VAL A 111 -7.78 1.31 -3.29
C VAL A 111 -8.40 1.72 -1.95
N ALA A 112 -7.52 2.02 -0.99
CA ALA A 112 -7.89 2.46 0.36
C ALA A 112 -8.52 3.85 0.39
N GLY A 113 -8.17 4.72 -0.57
CA GLY A 113 -8.77 6.05 -0.72
C GLY A 113 -7.86 7.07 -1.38
N VAL A 114 -8.20 8.35 -1.18
CA VAL A 114 -7.52 9.52 -1.72
C VAL A 114 -6.99 10.37 -0.58
N LEU A 115 -5.68 10.56 -0.50
CA LEU A 115 -5.06 11.62 0.27
C LEU A 115 -5.17 12.92 -0.53
N PHE A 116 -6.04 13.83 -0.09
CA PHE A 116 -6.25 15.10 -0.77
C PHE A 116 -5.61 16.24 0.01
N TYR A 117 -4.52 16.79 -0.55
CA TYR A 117 -3.84 17.97 -0.02
C TYR A 117 -4.49 19.24 -0.56
N ASP A 118 -5.34 19.83 0.27
CA ASP A 118 -6.12 21.02 -0.03
C ASP A 118 -5.32 22.28 0.24
N CYS A 119 -5.13 23.10 -0.79
CA CYS A 119 -4.30 24.29 -0.76
C CYS A 119 -4.98 25.39 -1.58
N PRO A 120 -5.08 26.62 -1.07
CA PRO A 120 -5.55 27.77 -1.84
C PRO A 120 -4.68 28.01 -3.07
N GLU A 121 -5.29 28.53 -4.14
CA GLU A 121 -4.61 28.79 -5.43
C GLU A 121 -3.46 29.79 -5.27
N GLU A 122 -3.66 30.84 -4.46
CA GLU A 122 -2.66 31.88 -4.23
C GLU A 122 -1.38 31.30 -3.60
N GLU A 123 -1.54 30.37 -2.65
CA GLU A 123 -0.41 29.71 -1.99
C GLU A 123 0.27 28.70 -2.92
N MET A 124 -0.51 27.99 -3.74
CA MET A 124 0.02 27.10 -4.77
C MET A 124 0.84 27.87 -5.82
N GLU A 125 0.33 28.99 -6.32
CA GLU A 125 1.02 29.85 -7.29
C GLU A 125 2.33 30.36 -6.72
N ARG A 126 2.30 30.89 -5.49
CA ARG A 126 3.50 31.34 -4.76
C ARG A 126 4.57 30.24 -4.70
N ARG A 127 4.19 29.01 -4.33
CA ARG A 127 5.11 27.86 -4.24
C ARG A 127 5.68 27.45 -5.60
N LEU A 128 4.86 27.48 -6.66
CA LEU A 128 5.30 27.12 -8.01
C LEU A 128 6.31 28.14 -8.57
N LEU A 129 6.08 29.44 -8.33
CA LEU A 129 7.00 30.50 -8.75
C LEU A 129 8.35 30.39 -8.04
N GLU A 130 8.37 30.11 -6.73
CA GLU A 130 9.63 29.86 -6.01
C GLU A 130 10.35 28.61 -6.51
N ARG A 131 9.61 27.53 -6.79
CA ARG A 131 10.20 26.29 -7.33
C ARG A 131 10.79 26.50 -8.72
N GLY A 132 10.12 27.26 -9.60
CA GLY A 132 10.59 27.53 -10.96
C GLY A 132 11.95 28.23 -11.02
N LYS A 133 12.35 28.93 -9.95
CA LYS A 133 13.69 29.55 -9.85
C LYS A 133 14.82 28.52 -9.74
N THR A 134 14.54 27.29 -9.30
CA THR A 134 15.56 26.29 -8.95
C THR A 134 15.37 24.93 -9.62
N SER A 135 14.17 24.61 -10.13
CA SER A 135 13.83 23.25 -10.56
C SER A 135 14.27 22.86 -11.97
N GLY A 136 14.62 23.83 -12.83
CA GLY A 136 14.92 23.57 -14.24
C GLY A 136 13.76 22.99 -15.05
N ARG A 137 12.53 22.99 -14.49
CA ARG A 137 11.34 22.44 -15.14
C ARG A 137 10.78 23.41 -16.18
N THR A 138 10.66 22.96 -17.42
CA THR A 138 10.15 23.77 -18.54
C THR A 138 8.67 24.16 -18.39
N ASP A 139 7.93 23.47 -17.51
CA ASP A 139 6.49 23.69 -17.22
C ASP A 139 6.22 24.59 -15.99
N ASP A 140 7.24 25.13 -15.33
CA ASP A 140 7.10 26.03 -14.18
C ASP A 140 7.11 27.54 -14.62
N ASN A 141 6.36 27.89 -15.68
CA ASN A 141 6.12 29.28 -16.11
C ASN A 141 4.65 29.70 -15.89
N ILE A 142 4.36 31.00 -15.83
CA ILE A 142 3.02 31.53 -15.45
C ILE A 142 1.89 30.97 -16.32
N GLU A 143 2.09 30.88 -17.64
CA GLU A 143 1.07 30.35 -18.55
C GLU A 143 0.81 28.86 -18.32
N ALA A 144 1.87 28.07 -18.16
CA ALA A 144 1.78 26.64 -17.85
C ALA A 144 1.14 26.39 -16.48
N ILE A 145 1.46 27.21 -15.47
CA ILE A 145 0.87 27.16 -14.13
C ILE A 145 -0.64 27.36 -14.19
N ARG A 146 -1.11 28.42 -14.86
CA ARG A 146 -2.56 28.68 -15.04
C ARG A 146 -3.27 27.53 -15.75
N LYS A 147 -2.67 26.98 -16.80
CA LYS A 147 -3.23 25.81 -17.50
C LYS A 147 -3.38 24.61 -16.55
N ARG A 148 -2.39 24.36 -15.69
CA ARG A 148 -2.44 23.28 -14.70
C ARG A 148 -3.51 23.48 -13.65
N PHE A 149 -3.74 24.72 -13.19
CA PHE A 149 -4.85 25.03 -12.28
C PHE A 149 -6.20 24.76 -12.94
N LYS A 150 -6.38 25.25 -14.17
CA LYS A 150 -7.60 25.01 -14.94
C LYS A 150 -7.89 23.51 -15.09
N THR A 151 -6.91 22.72 -15.55
CA THR A 151 -7.07 21.26 -15.67
C THR A 151 -7.36 20.60 -14.32
N TYR A 152 -6.72 21.04 -13.25
CA TYR A 152 -6.98 20.52 -11.90
C TYR A 152 -8.43 20.75 -11.48
N LEU A 153 -8.96 21.97 -11.63
CA LEU A 153 -10.34 22.30 -11.28
C LEU A 153 -11.37 21.62 -12.18
N GLU A 154 -11.14 21.59 -13.49
CA GLU A 154 -12.12 21.06 -14.45
C GLU A 154 -12.12 19.52 -14.54
N SER A 155 -10.99 18.86 -14.27
CA SER A 155 -10.84 17.41 -14.50
C SER A 155 -10.51 16.61 -13.25
N THR A 156 -9.68 17.13 -12.35
CA THR A 156 -9.22 16.38 -11.16
C THR A 156 -10.13 16.56 -9.95
N MET A 157 -10.66 17.77 -9.71
CA MET A 157 -11.62 18.01 -8.61
C MET A 157 -12.87 17.13 -8.68
N PRO A 158 -13.51 16.90 -9.85
CA PRO A 158 -14.63 15.98 -9.96
C PRO A 158 -14.32 14.54 -9.50
N ILE A 159 -13.06 14.10 -9.62
CA ILE A 159 -12.62 12.79 -9.13
C ILE A 159 -12.55 12.78 -7.61
N ILE A 160 -12.01 13.84 -7.01
CA ILE A 160 -11.99 13.99 -5.55
C ILE A 160 -13.43 14.00 -5.02
N GLU A 161 -14.34 14.72 -5.66
CA GLU A 161 -15.76 14.74 -5.31
C GLU A 161 -16.40 13.35 -5.44
N HIS A 162 -16.09 12.61 -6.50
CA HIS A 162 -16.56 11.24 -6.68
C HIS A 162 -16.13 10.34 -5.51
N PHE A 163 -14.84 10.33 -5.13
CA PHE A 163 -14.38 9.56 -3.96
C PHE A 163 -14.95 10.07 -2.64
N ALA A 164 -15.25 11.38 -2.53
CA ALA A 164 -15.86 11.96 -1.34
C ALA A 164 -17.27 11.39 -1.11
N THR A 165 -18.06 11.15 -2.18
CA THR A 165 -19.38 10.50 -2.07
C THR A 165 -19.30 9.07 -1.52
N GLN A 166 -18.12 8.44 -1.61
CA GLN A 166 -17.85 7.09 -1.11
C GLN A 166 -17.20 7.08 0.29
N ASN A 167 -17.05 8.23 0.94
CA ASN A 167 -16.28 8.39 2.18
C ASN A 167 -14.81 7.92 2.07
N LYS A 168 -14.21 8.02 0.88
CA LYS A 168 -12.83 7.60 0.58
C LYS A 168 -11.85 8.76 0.41
N VAL A 169 -12.19 9.97 0.84
CA VAL A 169 -11.31 11.14 0.78
C VAL A 169 -10.84 11.53 2.16
N PHE A 170 -9.53 11.55 2.33
CA PHE A 170 -8.84 12.09 3.50
C PHE A 170 -8.35 13.50 3.16
N ARG A 171 -9.17 14.51 3.48
CA ARG A 171 -8.85 15.91 3.19
C ARG A 171 -7.91 16.47 4.25
N LEU A 172 -6.77 16.99 3.80
CA LEU A 172 -5.69 17.51 4.63
C LEU A 172 -5.37 18.95 4.18
N SER A 173 -5.41 19.91 5.11
CA SER A 173 -4.95 21.27 4.81
C SER A 173 -3.45 21.27 4.55
N ALA A 174 -3.03 21.84 3.43
CA ALA A 174 -1.63 21.95 3.02
C ALA A 174 -1.05 23.35 3.22
N ILE A 175 -1.73 24.21 3.98
CA ILE A 175 -1.31 25.56 4.35
C ILE A 175 -0.22 25.55 5.44
N PRO A 176 -0.33 24.74 6.53
CA PRO A 176 0.68 24.73 7.58
C PRO A 176 2.06 24.26 7.10
N PRO A 177 3.11 24.43 7.92
CA PRO A 177 4.43 23.87 7.64
C PRO A 177 4.40 22.36 7.35
N PRO A 178 5.31 21.84 6.51
CA PRO A 178 5.27 20.45 6.06
C PRO A 178 5.23 19.39 7.18
N ASP A 179 5.84 19.66 8.33
CA ASP A 179 5.84 18.73 9.47
C ASP A 179 4.49 18.68 10.18
N GLU A 180 3.79 19.81 10.29
CA GLU A 180 2.43 19.87 10.87
C GLU A 180 1.42 19.18 9.95
N VAL A 181 1.53 19.40 8.63
CA VAL A 181 0.71 18.67 7.64
C VAL A 181 0.97 17.17 7.72
N PHE A 182 2.21 16.77 8.00
CA PHE A 182 2.55 15.36 8.14
C PHE A 182 1.96 14.74 9.40
N GLN A 183 1.91 15.44 10.53
CA GLN A 183 1.27 14.94 11.76
C GLN A 183 -0.21 14.59 11.53
N GLU A 184 -0.95 15.39 10.75
CA GLU A 184 -2.33 15.05 10.38
C GLU A 184 -2.38 13.90 9.37
N THR A 185 -1.43 13.85 8.43
CA THR A 185 -1.29 12.74 7.49
C THR A 185 -1.06 11.41 8.24
N GLU A 186 -0.24 11.40 9.28
CA GLU A 186 0.07 10.20 10.08
C GLU A 186 -1.19 9.59 10.72
N LYS A 187 -2.11 10.42 11.22
CA LYS A 187 -3.39 9.97 11.81
C LYS A 187 -4.25 9.21 10.80
N VAL A 188 -4.10 9.51 9.51
CA VAL A 188 -4.79 8.82 8.41
C VAL A 188 -4.04 7.54 7.99
N ILE A 189 -2.71 7.59 7.89
CA ILE A 189 -1.90 6.48 7.41
C ILE A 189 -1.81 5.34 8.45
N GLU A 190 -1.69 5.66 9.74
CA GLU A 190 -1.53 4.64 10.78
C GLU A 190 -2.64 3.57 10.79
N PRO A 191 -3.94 3.93 10.76
CA PRO A 191 -5.02 2.94 10.65
C PRO A 191 -4.91 2.05 9.41
N ILE A 192 -4.49 2.61 8.27
CA ILE A 192 -4.35 1.87 7.00
C ILE A 192 -3.23 0.83 7.11
N VAL A 193 -2.09 1.20 7.71
CA VAL A 193 -0.98 0.28 7.95
C VAL A 193 -1.36 -0.81 8.95
N LYS A 194 -2.08 -0.44 10.01
CA LYS A 194 -2.58 -1.41 11.01
C LYS A 194 -3.54 -2.41 10.37
N GLN A 195 -4.47 -1.95 9.53
CA GLN A 195 -5.38 -2.84 8.81
C GLN A 195 -4.61 -3.75 7.86
N HIS A 196 -3.62 -3.23 7.13
CA HIS A 196 -2.77 -4.06 6.28
C HIS A 196 -2.03 -5.15 7.07
N LEU A 197 -1.51 -4.86 8.27
CA LEU A 197 -0.89 -5.85 9.16
C LEU A 197 -1.87 -6.95 9.60
N VAL A 198 -3.15 -6.60 9.79
CA VAL A 198 -4.21 -7.59 10.04
C VAL A 198 -4.46 -8.44 8.80
N ASP A 199 -4.56 -7.82 7.62
CA ASP A 199 -4.81 -8.50 6.35
C ASP A 199 -3.68 -9.51 6.04
N ILE A 200 -2.41 -9.12 6.21
CA ILE A 200 -1.26 -10.03 6.00
C ILE A 200 -1.20 -11.13 7.06
N THR A 201 -1.62 -10.84 8.29
CA THR A 201 -1.71 -11.85 9.35
C THR A 201 -2.76 -12.89 9.01
N GLN A 202 -3.92 -12.46 8.50
CA GLN A 202 -4.96 -13.38 8.03
C GLN A 202 -4.46 -14.22 6.84
N SER A 203 -3.77 -13.60 5.87
CA SER A 203 -3.18 -14.31 4.72
C SER A 203 -2.16 -15.38 5.16
N LEU A 204 -1.34 -15.07 6.17
CA LEU A 204 -0.39 -16.02 6.74
C LEU A 204 -1.12 -17.21 7.37
N LEU A 205 -2.16 -16.95 8.19
CA LEU A 205 -2.95 -18.03 8.78
C LEU A 205 -3.59 -18.87 7.67
N ASP A 206 -4.24 -18.24 6.69
CA ASP A 206 -4.86 -18.92 5.56
C ASP A 206 -3.89 -19.84 4.81
N SER A 207 -2.62 -19.42 4.66
CA SER A 207 -1.60 -20.23 3.98
C SER A 207 -1.32 -21.55 4.73
N VAL A 208 -1.35 -21.54 6.06
CA VAL A 208 -1.20 -22.75 6.89
C VAL A 208 -2.34 -23.75 6.62
N PHE A 209 -3.60 -23.29 6.61
CA PHE A 209 -4.76 -24.17 6.39
C PHE A 209 -4.87 -24.65 4.94
N GLN A 210 -4.33 -23.88 4.00
CA GLN A 210 -4.32 -24.22 2.57
C GLN A 210 -3.08 -25.02 2.15
N SER A 211 -2.15 -25.29 3.08
CA SER A 211 -0.85 -25.92 2.79
C SER A 211 -0.04 -25.14 1.73
N ASP A 212 -0.18 -23.81 1.71
CA ASP A 212 0.57 -22.91 0.84
C ASP A 212 1.89 -22.50 1.50
N TRP A 213 2.90 -23.35 1.29
CA TRP A 213 4.25 -23.13 1.80
C TRP A 213 4.91 -21.88 1.22
N ALA A 214 4.67 -21.57 -0.07
CA ALA A 214 5.31 -20.45 -0.74
C ALA A 214 4.89 -19.12 -0.08
N THR A 215 3.60 -18.95 0.19
CA THR A 215 3.09 -17.77 0.90
C THR A 215 3.59 -17.73 2.35
N TYR A 216 3.61 -18.85 3.07
CA TYR A 216 4.14 -18.89 4.44
C TYR A 216 5.62 -18.48 4.49
N GLN A 217 6.42 -19.04 3.58
CA GLN A 217 7.85 -18.75 3.46
C GLN A 217 8.12 -17.29 3.07
N ASP A 218 7.30 -16.69 2.19
CA ASP A 218 7.45 -15.27 1.88
C ASP A 218 6.98 -14.37 3.02
N LEU A 219 6.03 -14.78 3.86
CA LEU A 219 5.56 -13.93 4.96
C LEU A 219 6.42 -14.05 6.23
N CYS A 220 7.20 -15.11 6.38
CA CYS A 220 8.05 -15.35 7.54
C CYS A 220 9.51 -14.98 7.26
N ASP A 221 10.20 -14.51 8.30
CA ASP A 221 11.65 -14.37 8.28
C ASP A 221 12.33 -15.75 8.37
N GLU A 222 13.51 -15.90 7.76
CA GLU A 222 14.26 -17.16 7.80
C GLU A 222 14.68 -17.59 9.21
N SER A 223 14.85 -16.62 10.11
CA SER A 223 15.22 -16.78 11.51
C SER A 223 14.03 -16.75 12.48
N ILE A 224 12.80 -16.89 11.96
CA ILE A 224 11.58 -16.85 12.77
C ILE A 224 11.69 -17.72 14.01
N SER A 225 11.26 -17.18 15.16
CA SER A 225 11.12 -17.96 16.39
C SER A 225 9.65 -18.16 16.74
N ALA A 226 9.32 -19.32 17.30
CA ALA A 226 7.94 -19.64 17.68
C ALA A 226 7.85 -20.36 19.02
N ILE A 227 6.82 -20.01 19.78
CA ILE A 227 6.35 -20.76 20.95
C ILE A 227 4.93 -21.18 20.64
N GLU A 228 4.71 -22.48 20.48
CA GLU A 228 3.41 -23.01 20.08
C GLU A 228 3.14 -24.35 20.77
N PRO A 229 1.87 -24.76 20.93
CA PRO A 229 1.53 -25.99 21.66
C PRO A 229 2.26 -27.24 21.15
N GLN A 230 2.55 -27.30 19.85
CA GLN A 230 3.24 -28.40 19.18
C GLN A 230 4.71 -28.52 19.59
N SER A 231 5.33 -27.43 20.06
CA SER A 231 6.74 -27.43 20.47
C SER A 231 6.94 -27.96 21.89
N MET A 232 5.87 -28.33 22.61
CA MET A 232 5.94 -28.96 23.94
C MET A 232 6.80 -28.18 24.96
N GLY A 233 6.76 -26.85 24.87
CA GLY A 233 7.51 -25.95 25.76
C GLY A 233 8.90 -25.54 25.26
N HIS A 234 9.32 -26.00 24.07
CA HIS A 234 10.56 -25.56 23.43
C HIS A 234 10.33 -24.36 22.51
N VAL A 235 11.37 -23.54 22.33
CA VAL A 235 11.38 -22.51 21.29
C VAL A 235 11.74 -23.20 19.97
N VAL A 236 10.89 -23.02 18.96
CA VAL A 236 11.19 -23.38 17.58
C VAL A 236 11.95 -22.23 16.94
N GLU A 237 13.01 -22.54 16.19
CA GLU A 237 13.81 -21.55 15.47
C GLU A 237 13.95 -21.93 14.00
N GLY A 238 13.79 -20.92 13.15
CA GLY A 238 13.84 -21.02 11.70
C GLY A 238 12.67 -21.77 11.08
N LEU A 239 12.71 -21.87 9.76
CA LEU A 239 11.60 -22.37 8.96
C LEU A 239 11.49 -23.91 8.86
N LYS A 240 12.57 -24.65 9.18
CA LYS A 240 12.65 -26.10 8.93
C LYS A 240 11.58 -26.90 9.68
N PHE A 241 11.25 -26.49 10.90
CA PHE A 241 10.20 -27.13 11.68
C PHE A 241 8.85 -26.98 10.99
N HIS A 242 8.46 -25.77 10.59
CA HIS A 242 7.20 -25.53 9.88
C HIS A 242 7.20 -26.20 8.49
N GLU A 243 8.30 -26.15 7.75
CA GLU A 243 8.44 -26.81 6.44
C GLU A 243 8.10 -28.30 6.52
N PHE A 244 8.62 -28.99 7.55
CA PHE A 244 8.32 -30.40 7.78
C PHE A 244 6.81 -30.66 7.92
N TYR A 245 6.06 -29.78 8.58
CA TYR A 245 4.59 -29.91 8.71
C TYR A 245 3.85 -29.66 7.41
N PHE A 246 4.28 -28.67 6.60
CA PHE A 246 3.67 -28.42 5.29
C PHE A 246 3.88 -29.61 4.33
N GLN A 247 5.03 -30.28 4.41
CA GLN A 247 5.37 -31.44 3.58
C GLN A 247 4.69 -32.75 4.03
N ASN A 248 4.46 -32.92 5.33
CA ASN A 248 3.97 -34.19 5.91
C ASN A 248 2.51 -34.12 6.37
N GLN A 249 1.58 -33.99 5.39
CA GLN A 249 0.13 -33.89 5.62
C GLN A 249 -0.47 -35.06 6.43
N SER A 250 0.19 -36.23 6.49
CA SER A 250 -0.28 -37.44 7.19
C SER A 250 0.04 -37.50 8.69
N ILE A 251 0.88 -36.59 9.22
CA ILE A 251 1.25 -36.55 10.65
C ILE A 251 0.30 -35.61 11.45
N GLY A 252 -0.74 -35.08 10.81
CA GLY A 252 -1.69 -34.20 11.48
C GLY A 252 -1.04 -32.86 11.82
N GLY A 253 -0.52 -32.17 10.80
CA GLY A 253 -0.15 -30.76 10.93
C GLY A 253 -1.30 -29.98 11.58
N LEU A 254 -1.07 -29.55 12.82
CA LEU A 254 -2.03 -28.89 13.70
C LEU A 254 -3.34 -29.68 14.03
N GLY A 255 -3.48 -30.95 13.63
CA GLY A 255 -4.73 -31.72 13.80
C GLY A 255 -5.90 -31.19 12.96
N VAL A 256 -5.60 -30.42 11.91
CA VAL A 256 -6.61 -29.67 11.16
C VAL A 256 -6.91 -30.38 9.84
N SER A 257 -8.15 -30.86 9.68
CA SER A 257 -8.60 -31.35 8.37
C SER A 257 -8.70 -30.17 7.38
N LYS A 258 -8.71 -30.44 6.07
CA LYS A 258 -8.94 -29.44 4.99
C LYS A 258 -10.25 -28.61 5.13
N ILE A 259 -11.02 -28.81 6.19
CA ILE A 259 -12.35 -28.24 6.44
C ILE A 259 -12.31 -27.16 7.54
N CYS A 260 -11.13 -26.70 7.98
CA CYS A 260 -11.03 -25.65 8.98
C CYS A 260 -10.55 -24.31 8.42
N LYS A 261 -11.00 -23.22 9.04
CA LYS A 261 -10.60 -21.85 8.74
C LYS A 261 -10.19 -21.13 10.03
N ALA A 262 -9.03 -20.49 10.03
CA ALA A 262 -8.65 -19.54 11.07
C ALA A 262 -9.15 -18.14 10.75
N ASN A 263 -9.53 -17.38 11.78
CA ASN A 263 -9.89 -15.99 11.65
C ASN A 263 -9.17 -15.17 12.72
N VAL A 264 -8.60 -14.04 12.31
CA VAL A 264 -8.10 -13.00 13.19
C VAL A 264 -9.29 -12.25 13.78
N VAL A 265 -9.59 -12.50 15.07
CA VAL A 265 -10.70 -11.86 15.78
C VAL A 265 -10.14 -10.89 16.82
N ASP A 266 -10.78 -9.72 16.93
CA ASP A 266 -10.41 -8.63 17.85
C ASP A 266 -8.90 -8.27 17.81
N PRO A 267 -8.36 -7.90 16.63
CA PRO A 267 -6.94 -7.61 16.50
C PRO A 267 -6.56 -6.30 17.20
N HIS A 268 -5.51 -6.38 18.02
CA HIS A 268 -4.81 -5.22 18.56
C HIS A 268 -3.45 -5.07 17.88
N VAL A 269 -3.26 -3.96 17.16
CA VAL A 269 -2.01 -3.66 16.45
C VAL A 269 -1.27 -2.48 17.06
N LYS A 270 -0.03 -2.70 17.48
CA LYS A 270 0.89 -1.66 17.95
C LYS A 270 2.06 -1.52 16.98
N LEU A 271 2.23 -0.32 16.41
CA LEU A 271 3.39 0.05 15.62
C LEU A 271 4.51 0.59 16.53
N LEU A 272 5.74 0.17 16.27
CA LEU A 272 6.96 0.47 17.02
C LEU A 272 8.11 0.70 16.02
N GLY A 273 8.00 1.77 15.22
CA GLY A 273 8.94 2.07 14.13
C GLY A 273 8.83 1.03 13.00
N ASP A 274 9.94 0.37 12.68
CA ASP A 274 9.99 -0.75 11.71
C ASP A 274 9.46 -2.07 12.28
N THR A 275 9.01 -2.10 13.53
CA THR A 275 8.43 -3.30 14.15
C THR A 275 6.95 -3.08 14.44
N ALA A 276 6.15 -4.14 14.37
CA ALA A 276 4.76 -4.13 14.80
C ALA A 276 4.44 -5.38 15.61
N VAL A 277 3.52 -5.25 16.55
CA VAL A 277 2.97 -6.36 17.33
C VAL A 277 1.48 -6.46 17.01
N VAL A 278 1.04 -7.64 16.58
CA VAL A 278 -0.35 -7.97 16.30
C VAL A 278 -0.77 -9.05 17.30
N SER A 279 -1.63 -8.69 18.26
CA SER A 279 -2.22 -9.62 19.23
C SER A 279 -3.70 -9.81 18.92
N PHE A 280 -4.19 -11.05 18.93
CA PHE A 280 -5.55 -11.36 18.50
C PHE A 280 -6.04 -12.69 19.08
N ALA A 281 -7.35 -12.91 19.02
CA ALA A 281 -7.97 -14.21 19.20
C ALA A 281 -7.96 -14.97 17.87
N ASN A 282 -7.19 -16.05 17.78
CA ASN A 282 -7.16 -16.94 16.62
C ASN A 282 -8.29 -17.97 16.76
N VAL A 283 -9.40 -17.74 16.06
CA VAL A 283 -10.57 -18.62 16.09
C VAL A 283 -10.50 -19.58 14.91
N ILE A 284 -10.28 -20.86 15.20
CA ILE A 284 -10.27 -21.95 14.22
C ILE A 284 -11.64 -22.62 14.24
N GLN A 285 -12.36 -22.52 13.13
CA GLN A 285 -13.69 -23.09 12.95
C GLN A 285 -13.62 -24.29 12.01
N SER A 286 -14.39 -25.34 12.29
CA SER A 286 -14.57 -26.51 11.44
C SER A 286 -16.06 -26.74 11.18
N ALA A 287 -16.41 -27.25 10.00
CA ALA A 287 -17.79 -27.68 9.73
C ALA A 287 -18.19 -28.95 10.48
N THR A 288 -17.22 -29.69 11.03
CA THR A 288 -17.41 -31.04 11.60
C THR A 288 -16.96 -31.18 13.05
N GLN A 289 -16.28 -30.17 13.59
CA GLN A 289 -15.71 -30.18 14.94
C GLN A 289 -16.03 -28.86 15.65
N GLU A 290 -15.97 -28.87 16.98
CA GLU A 290 -16.12 -27.65 17.76
C GLU A 290 -15.05 -26.63 17.40
N SER A 291 -15.45 -25.36 17.40
CA SER A 291 -14.51 -24.27 17.18
C SER A 291 -13.55 -24.17 18.36
N VAL A 292 -12.27 -23.93 18.07
CA VAL A 292 -11.24 -23.73 19.09
C VAL A 292 -10.67 -22.32 18.96
N MET A 293 -10.27 -21.75 20.09
CA MET A 293 -9.73 -20.40 20.16
C MET A 293 -8.39 -20.44 20.88
N TYR A 294 -7.42 -19.71 20.34
CA TYR A 294 -6.12 -19.46 20.97
C TYR A 294 -5.87 -17.97 21.06
N MET A 295 -5.13 -17.53 22.07
CA MET A 295 -4.55 -16.20 22.06
C MET A 295 -3.23 -16.26 21.29
N GLU A 296 -3.07 -15.39 20.31
CA GLU A 296 -1.88 -15.36 19.47
C GLU A 296 -1.31 -13.94 19.39
N THR A 297 0.00 -13.84 19.53
CA THR A 297 0.75 -12.61 19.34
C THR A 297 1.82 -12.84 18.29
N ARG A 298 1.85 -11.99 17.26
CA ARG A 298 2.84 -11.99 16.19
C ARG A 298 3.64 -10.71 16.20
N VAL A 299 4.95 -10.85 16.10
CA VAL A 299 5.87 -9.73 15.87
C VAL A 299 6.22 -9.69 14.39
N TRP A 300 5.98 -8.54 13.78
CA TRP A 300 6.30 -8.25 12.40
C TRP A 300 7.44 -7.24 12.37
N HIS A 301 8.41 -7.45 11.49
CA HIS A 301 9.50 -6.51 11.26
C HIS A 301 9.54 -6.13 9.79
N ARG A 302 9.70 -4.85 9.51
CA ARG A 302 9.73 -4.30 8.16
C ARG A 302 11.15 -4.35 7.61
N GLN A 303 11.38 -5.24 6.66
CA GLN A 303 12.66 -5.44 6.00
C GLN A 303 12.53 -5.03 4.54
N ASN A 304 13.37 -4.09 4.08
CA ASN A 304 13.35 -3.58 2.71
C ASN A 304 11.96 -3.09 2.23
N GLY A 305 11.13 -2.62 3.18
CA GLY A 305 9.77 -2.14 2.94
C GLY A 305 8.69 -3.22 2.86
N LYS A 306 9.01 -4.49 3.12
CA LYS A 306 8.03 -5.57 3.32
C LYS A 306 7.93 -5.95 4.79
N TRP A 307 6.74 -6.32 5.25
CA TRP A 307 6.56 -6.88 6.58
C TRP A 307 6.85 -8.38 6.57
N LYS A 308 7.73 -8.83 7.49
CA LYS A 308 8.03 -10.24 7.71
C LYS A 308 7.69 -10.61 9.16
N ASN A 309 7.05 -11.75 9.36
CA ASN A 309 6.81 -12.27 10.69
C ASN A 309 8.12 -12.88 11.23
N VAL A 310 8.63 -12.30 12.32
CA VAL A 310 9.92 -12.69 12.93
C VAL A 310 9.73 -13.50 14.21
N HIS A 311 8.57 -13.38 14.84
CA HIS A 311 8.24 -14.15 16.03
C HIS A 311 6.74 -14.37 16.14
N PHE A 312 6.32 -15.49 16.72
CA PHE A 312 4.97 -15.61 17.25
C PHE A 312 4.90 -16.47 18.51
N HIS A 313 3.91 -16.17 19.33
CA HIS A 313 3.53 -16.99 20.48
C HIS A 313 2.04 -17.30 20.38
N ARG A 314 1.70 -18.58 20.50
CA ARG A 314 0.33 -19.08 20.61
C ARG A 314 0.13 -19.75 21.95
N SER A 315 -0.91 -19.36 22.68
CA SER A 315 -1.24 -19.97 23.97
C SER A 315 -1.54 -21.47 23.85
N SER A 316 -1.37 -22.22 24.94
CA SER A 316 -2.02 -23.52 25.07
C SER A 316 -3.54 -23.36 25.12
N LYS A 317 -4.25 -24.42 24.74
CA LYS A 317 -5.71 -24.51 24.88
C LYS A 317 -6.12 -24.53 26.35
#